data_AF-A0A110B225-F1
#
_entry.id   AF-A0A110B225-F1
#
_cell.length_a   1.000
_cell.length_b   1.000
_cell.length_c   1.000
_cell.angle_alpha   90.00
_cell.angle_beta   90.00
_cell.angle_gamma   90.00
#
_symmetry.space_group_name_H-M   'P 1'
#
loop_
_entity.id
_entity.type
_entity.pdbx_description
1 polymer ?
#
loop_
_entity_poly.entity_id
_entity_poly.type
_entity_poly.pdbx_seq_one_letter_code
_entity_poly.pdbx_strand_id
1 'polypeptide(L)'
;MEYKKINNLLGWLCFVIASVTYILTLEPSVSFWDCGEFISCAFRLQVAHQPGYPMFAMLGKVFSLLSMGNNARVPFYTNMMAGLASGATIMFLFWTITMLAKKMLNKGGEAVDQGRMYLIMGAGLVGALAFTFSDTFWFSAVETIVFAISALCTAIVFWAILKWDAHADEPGADRWIIFIAYVIGLSIGIHLLNLLTIPALAMVYYFRRGKNVNAGGAIGTFLIGVLILVFVQYFIRGYTIAIAANFDLFFVNTLGLGFWSGAFFFFFIIAAILVGGIWYGNKYQKPLMTLAFLCVAFVYFGYSSFAYIPIRASAGTNLDNSHPDNAFTLYGYLNRIQYGENPLLYGQYFDAKVVDQTEGNTLYRKGETKYEVSGKKQNYVYDHTTFLPRMYSGDGQDPQFYHEWLQIPDGQAPTFADNMKWMFSWQIYQMYVRYFLWNFVGRYNDADGQQSMTAVDGNWTSGILDGTKHLPKSVVGGPKIPGQGIQLGNTYTPLYALPLILGLFGCVYHFQRKKRDALIVLLLFFLQV
;
A
#
# COMPACT_ATOMS: atom_id res chain seq x y z
N MET A 1 37.00 1.07 1.82
CA MET A 1 36.29 1.00 3.12
C MET A 1 35.57 2.30 3.49
N GLU A 2 36.08 3.45 3.06
CA GLU A 2 35.52 4.78 3.39
C GLU A 2 34.09 5.01 2.87
N TYR A 3 33.82 4.79 1.57
CA TYR A 3 32.48 4.97 0.97
C TYR A 3 31.37 4.25 1.77
N LYS A 4 31.57 2.98 2.13
CA LYS A 4 30.56 2.18 2.83
C LYS A 4 30.28 2.73 4.23
N LYS A 5 31.31 3.22 4.93
CA LYS A 5 31.17 3.83 6.25
C LYS A 5 30.37 5.12 6.16
N ILE A 6 30.74 6.02 5.24
CA ILE A 6 30.06 7.31 5.04
C ILE A 6 28.60 7.09 4.60
N ASN A 7 28.36 6.21 3.63
CA ASN A 7 27.01 5.88 3.17
C ASN A 7 26.12 5.37 4.31
N ASN A 8 26.65 4.48 5.16
CA ASN A 8 25.89 3.96 6.28
C ASN A 8 25.60 5.07 7.32
N LEU A 9 26.59 5.89 7.64
CA LEU A 9 26.43 7.00 8.60
C LEU A 9 25.40 8.03 8.11
N LEU A 10 25.44 8.41 6.84
CA LEU A 10 24.50 9.38 6.26
C LEU A 10 23.08 8.82 6.19
N GLY A 11 22.89 7.52 5.96
CA GLY A 11 21.57 6.90 6.08
C GLY A 11 21.01 7.01 7.49
N TRP A 12 21.84 6.73 8.51
CA TRP A 12 21.44 6.92 9.92
C TRP A 12 21.22 8.40 10.27
N LEU A 13 21.98 9.32 9.67
CA LEU A 13 21.73 10.75 9.83
C LEU A 13 20.35 11.12 9.27
N CYS A 14 19.99 10.63 8.08
CA CYS A 14 18.65 10.80 7.52
C CYS A 14 17.56 10.24 8.43
N PHE A 15 17.77 9.05 9.01
CA PHE A 15 16.87 8.45 10.00
C PHE A 15 16.64 9.38 11.19
N VAL A 16 17.72 9.90 11.78
CA VAL A 16 17.66 10.77 12.95
C VAL A 16 16.96 12.08 12.62
N ILE A 17 17.34 12.74 11.52
CA ILE A 17 16.71 14.02 11.10
C ILE A 17 15.21 13.81 10.91
N ALA A 18 14.80 12.83 10.08
CA ALA A 18 13.40 12.59 9.79
C ALA A 18 12.61 12.19 11.04
N SER A 19 13.13 11.25 11.84
CA SER A 19 12.46 10.80 13.07
C SER A 19 12.29 11.94 14.07
N VAL A 20 13.31 12.77 14.27
CA VAL A 20 13.21 13.93 15.17
C VAL A 20 12.18 14.93 14.65
N THR A 21 12.21 15.25 13.34
CA THR A 21 11.21 16.13 12.73
C THR A 21 9.79 15.62 12.95
N TYR A 22 9.52 14.34 12.67
CA TYR A 22 8.18 13.78 12.84
C TYR A 22 7.79 13.68 14.31
N ILE A 23 8.70 13.27 15.20
CA ILE A 23 8.42 13.16 16.63
C ILE A 23 8.08 14.52 17.25
N LEU A 24 8.77 15.58 16.82
CA LEU A 24 8.50 16.95 17.27
C LEU A 24 7.18 17.53 16.72
N THR A 25 6.60 16.90 15.69
CA THR A 25 5.37 17.35 15.01
C THR A 25 4.27 16.30 15.03
N LEU A 26 4.37 15.28 15.90
CA LEU A 26 3.34 14.25 16.03
C LEU A 26 2.01 14.89 16.38
N GLU A 27 0.95 14.25 15.90
CA GLU A 27 -0.37 14.47 16.46
C GLU A 27 -0.31 14.16 17.97
N PRO A 28 -0.67 15.10 18.85
CA PRO A 28 -0.49 14.93 20.29
C PRO A 28 -1.47 13.90 20.88
N SER A 29 -2.53 13.56 20.13
CA SER A 29 -3.61 12.67 20.54
C SER A 29 -4.12 11.86 19.33
N VAL A 30 -5.38 11.47 19.36
CA VAL A 30 -6.09 10.83 18.24
C VAL A 30 -6.38 11.85 17.16
N SER A 31 -5.90 11.60 15.94
CA SER A 31 -6.22 12.38 14.74
C SER A 31 -7.51 11.89 14.07
N PHE A 32 -7.90 12.56 12.98
CA PHE A 32 -9.11 12.26 12.24
C PHE A 32 -9.06 10.86 11.55
N TRP A 33 -10.21 10.36 11.10
CA TRP A 33 -10.34 9.10 10.35
C TRP A 33 -10.08 7.82 11.19
N ASP A 34 -9.35 6.86 10.64
CA ASP A 34 -9.16 5.51 11.20
C ASP A 34 -8.24 5.47 12.43
N CYS A 35 -7.50 6.56 12.71
CA CYS A 35 -6.50 6.60 13.77
C CYS A 35 -7.06 6.23 15.15
N GLY A 36 -8.30 6.65 15.47
CA GLY A 36 -8.95 6.28 16.73
C GLY A 36 -9.19 4.77 16.86
N GLU A 37 -9.63 4.13 15.78
CA GLU A 37 -9.81 2.68 15.74
C GLU A 37 -8.45 1.96 15.83
N PHE A 38 -7.46 2.41 15.07
CA PHE A 38 -6.13 1.80 15.04
C PHE A 38 -5.39 1.91 16.37
N ILE A 39 -5.43 3.07 17.04
CA ILE A 39 -4.84 3.25 18.37
C ILE A 39 -5.52 2.33 19.39
N SER A 40 -6.86 2.27 19.38
CA SER A 40 -7.61 1.44 20.33
C SER A 40 -7.41 -0.06 20.07
N CYS A 41 -7.33 -0.48 18.80
CA CYS A 41 -7.01 -1.85 18.41
C CYS A 41 -5.57 -2.23 18.77
N ALA A 42 -4.60 -1.36 18.55
CA ALA A 42 -3.21 -1.58 18.96
C ALA A 42 -3.09 -1.67 20.49
N PHE A 43 -3.73 -0.78 21.24
CA PHE A 43 -3.63 -0.74 22.71
C PHE A 43 -4.15 -2.00 23.39
N ARG A 44 -5.30 -2.51 22.95
CA ARG A 44 -5.98 -3.67 23.56
C ARG A 44 -5.88 -4.96 22.74
N LEU A 45 -5.13 -4.94 21.64
CA LEU A 45 -5.08 -6.03 20.67
C LEU A 45 -6.50 -6.44 20.26
N GLN A 46 -7.22 -5.53 19.59
CA GLN A 46 -8.60 -5.75 19.14
C GLN A 46 -8.67 -5.97 17.62
N VAL A 47 -9.87 -6.23 17.09
CA VAL A 47 -10.08 -6.52 15.66
C VAL A 47 -10.65 -5.26 14.97
N ALA A 48 -9.79 -4.59 14.21
CA ALA A 48 -10.12 -3.38 13.43
C ALA A 48 -11.07 -3.69 12.28
N HIS A 49 -11.45 -2.68 11.49
CA HIS A 49 -12.16 -2.93 10.24
C HIS A 49 -11.32 -3.76 9.27
N GLN A 50 -11.99 -4.39 8.30
CA GLN A 50 -11.43 -5.35 7.38
C GLN A 50 -10.30 -4.75 6.53
N PRO A 51 -9.15 -5.45 6.38
CA PRO A 51 -8.90 -6.84 6.74
C PRO A 51 -8.18 -6.98 8.09
N GLY A 52 -8.21 -5.97 8.97
CA GLY A 52 -7.84 -6.10 10.39
C GLY A 52 -6.40 -5.81 10.79
N TYR A 53 -5.50 -5.63 9.83
CA TYR A 53 -4.13 -5.12 10.02
C TYR A 53 -3.38 -5.70 11.25
N PRO A 54 -3.32 -7.03 11.42
CA PRO A 54 -2.85 -7.68 12.63
C PRO A 54 -1.39 -7.35 12.98
N MET A 55 -0.51 -7.28 11.99
CA MET A 55 0.89 -6.96 12.20
C MET A 55 1.06 -5.50 12.62
N PHE A 56 0.26 -4.59 12.06
CA PHE A 56 0.20 -3.21 12.52
C PHE A 56 -0.26 -3.10 13.98
N ALA A 57 -1.35 -3.80 14.35
CA ALA A 57 -1.86 -3.80 15.73
C ALA A 57 -0.84 -4.34 16.74
N MET A 58 -0.14 -5.43 16.41
CA MET A 58 0.90 -6.01 17.26
C MET A 58 2.12 -5.08 17.43
N LEU A 59 2.56 -4.40 16.37
CA LEU A 59 3.62 -3.39 16.48
C LEU A 59 3.16 -2.19 17.32
N GLY A 60 1.95 -1.69 17.07
CA GLY A 60 1.37 -0.60 17.84
C GLY A 60 1.22 -0.95 19.32
N LYS A 61 0.93 -2.21 19.64
CA LYS A 61 0.90 -2.69 21.02
C LYS A 61 2.24 -2.50 21.72
N VAL A 62 3.36 -2.87 21.07
CA VAL A 62 4.72 -2.70 21.63
C VAL A 62 4.95 -1.24 22.01
N PHE A 63 4.59 -0.31 21.12
CA PHE A 63 4.72 1.12 21.38
C PHE A 63 3.77 1.61 22.47
N SER A 64 2.53 1.12 22.50
CA SER A 64 1.57 1.51 23.55
C SER A 64 2.05 1.17 24.96
N LEU A 65 2.89 0.14 25.13
CA LEU A 65 3.46 -0.25 26.43
C LEU A 65 4.44 0.80 26.98
N LEU A 66 5.03 1.64 26.12
CA LEU A 66 5.89 2.75 26.53
C LEU A 66 5.12 3.84 27.30
N SER A 67 3.78 3.80 27.28
CA SER A 67 2.94 4.66 28.12
C SER A 67 3.03 4.36 29.62
N MET A 68 3.64 3.23 30.02
CA MET A 68 3.82 2.80 31.43
C MET A 68 2.50 2.82 32.23
N GLY A 69 1.40 2.45 31.58
CA GLY A 69 0.06 2.39 32.19
C GLY A 69 -0.73 3.70 32.15
N ASN A 70 -0.15 4.79 31.62
CA ASN A 70 -0.89 6.04 31.44
C ASN A 70 -1.62 6.06 30.08
N ASN A 71 -2.93 5.77 30.10
CA ASN A 71 -3.76 5.73 28.89
C ASN A 71 -3.73 7.03 28.08
N ALA A 72 -3.58 8.20 28.71
CA ALA A 72 -3.51 9.48 28.01
C ALA A 72 -2.25 9.63 27.14
N ARG A 73 -1.21 8.82 27.37
CA ARG A 73 0.03 8.81 26.58
C ARG A 73 0.04 7.78 25.46
N VAL A 74 -0.95 6.88 25.41
CA VAL A 74 -1.00 5.82 24.40
C VAL A 74 -1.00 6.38 22.97
N PRO A 75 -1.85 7.38 22.62
CA PRO A 75 -1.83 7.97 21.27
C PRO A 75 -0.47 8.51 20.86
N PHE A 76 0.21 9.23 21.77
CA PHE A 76 1.53 9.77 21.51
C PHE A 76 2.55 8.68 21.15
N TYR A 77 2.61 7.60 21.94
CA TYR A 77 3.58 6.53 21.67
C TYR A 77 3.25 5.71 20.43
N THR A 78 1.97 5.51 20.09
CA THR A 78 1.60 4.87 18.83
C THR A 78 1.85 5.79 17.64
N ASN A 79 1.65 7.10 17.75
CA ASN A 79 2.03 8.07 16.72
C ASN A 79 3.57 8.09 16.54
N MET A 80 4.33 7.95 17.63
CA MET A 80 5.80 7.81 17.57
C MET A 80 6.26 6.58 16.78
N MET A 81 5.49 5.48 16.77
CA MET A 81 5.76 4.33 15.89
C MET A 81 5.72 4.74 14.43
N ALA A 82 4.71 5.52 14.02
CA ALA A 82 4.59 6.01 12.65
C ALA A 82 5.77 6.93 12.31
N GLY A 83 6.11 7.87 13.19
CA GLY A 83 7.26 8.78 12.99
C GLY A 83 8.59 8.05 12.82
N LEU A 84 8.84 7.01 13.63
CA LEU A 84 10.05 6.18 13.50
C LEU A 84 10.03 5.30 12.25
N ALA A 85 8.88 4.73 11.88
CA ALA A 85 8.75 3.93 10.67
C ALA A 85 8.97 4.78 9.41
N SER A 86 8.42 6.00 9.40
CA SER A 86 8.65 6.98 8.34
C SER A 86 10.11 7.45 8.32
N GLY A 87 10.73 7.72 9.48
CA GLY A 87 12.16 8.00 9.55
C GLY A 87 13.03 6.87 8.97
N ALA A 88 12.68 5.61 9.25
CA ALA A 88 13.36 4.45 8.66
C ALA A 88 13.12 4.35 7.15
N THR A 89 11.94 4.72 6.67
CA THR A 89 11.64 4.83 5.23
C THR A 89 12.62 5.79 4.55
N ILE A 90 12.86 6.97 5.13
CA ILE A 90 13.81 7.97 4.61
C ILE A 90 15.25 7.41 4.57
N MET A 91 15.66 6.65 5.58
CA MET A 91 16.97 5.98 5.59
C MET A 91 17.13 4.97 4.45
N PHE A 92 16.12 4.12 4.24
CA PHE A 92 16.15 3.15 3.13
C PHE A 92 16.03 3.82 1.77
N LEU A 93 15.30 4.93 1.67
CA LEU A 93 15.24 5.77 0.48
C LEU A 93 16.61 6.38 0.17
N PHE A 94 17.31 6.92 1.16
CA PHE A 94 18.69 7.41 1.02
C PHE A 94 19.59 6.31 0.44
N TRP A 95 19.61 5.12 1.04
CA TRP A 95 20.44 4.01 0.54
C TRP A 95 20.03 3.53 -0.85
N THR A 96 18.73 3.56 -1.17
CA THR A 96 18.23 3.24 -2.52
C THR A 96 18.78 4.23 -3.54
N ILE A 97 18.66 5.54 -3.26
CA ILE A 97 19.16 6.59 -4.16
C ILE A 97 20.67 6.47 -4.33
N THR A 98 21.44 6.25 -3.26
CA THR A 98 22.90 6.12 -3.38
C THR A 98 23.33 4.86 -4.13
N MET A 99 22.59 3.74 -4.01
CA MET A 99 22.83 2.53 -4.80
C MET A 99 22.58 2.78 -6.30
N LEU A 100 21.46 3.43 -6.65
CA LEU A 100 21.13 3.77 -8.04
C LEU A 100 22.12 4.78 -8.62
N ALA A 101 22.43 5.85 -7.88
CA ALA A 101 23.41 6.86 -8.30
C ALA A 101 24.80 6.25 -8.50
N LYS A 102 25.23 5.35 -7.60
CA LYS A 102 26.49 4.62 -7.76
C LYS A 102 26.46 3.72 -9.01
N LYS A 103 25.39 2.97 -9.23
CA LYS A 103 25.23 2.11 -10.42
C LYS A 103 25.26 2.91 -11.73
N MET A 104 24.79 4.16 -11.69
CA MET A 104 24.77 5.10 -12.80
C MET A 104 26.14 5.75 -13.08
N LEU A 105 26.86 6.16 -12.04
CA LEU A 105 28.10 6.94 -12.16
C LEU A 105 29.36 6.07 -12.21
N ASN A 106 29.36 4.89 -11.59
CA ASN A 106 30.50 3.98 -11.61
C ASN A 106 30.32 2.86 -12.64
N LYS A 107 31.36 2.64 -13.44
CA LYS A 107 31.49 1.39 -14.21
C LYS A 107 31.90 0.27 -13.24
N GLY A 108 31.32 -0.91 -13.41
CA GLY A 108 31.54 -2.03 -12.49
C GLY A 108 33.03 -2.33 -12.28
N GLY A 109 33.45 -2.46 -11.03
CA GLY A 109 34.85 -2.75 -10.66
C GLY A 109 35.72 -1.52 -10.33
N GLU A 110 35.29 -0.30 -10.67
CA GLU A 110 36.04 0.91 -10.33
C GLU A 110 35.83 1.34 -8.87
N ALA A 111 36.92 1.75 -8.20
CA ALA A 111 36.83 2.47 -6.94
C ALA A 111 36.06 3.79 -7.13
N VAL A 112 35.27 4.17 -6.13
CA VAL A 112 34.57 5.46 -6.12
C VAL A 112 35.58 6.52 -5.68
N ASP A 113 35.95 7.43 -6.58
CA ASP A 113 36.76 8.60 -6.22
C ASP A 113 35.98 9.58 -5.33
N GLN A 114 36.69 10.52 -4.69
CA GLN A 114 36.06 11.47 -3.75
C GLN A 114 34.99 12.34 -4.40
N GLY A 115 35.20 12.81 -5.63
CA GLY A 115 34.23 13.64 -6.34
C GLY A 115 32.93 12.88 -6.62
N ARG A 116 33.03 11.65 -7.14
CA ARG A 116 31.85 10.78 -7.32
C ARG A 116 31.20 10.42 -5.99
N MET A 117 31.98 10.20 -4.93
CA MET A 117 31.43 9.94 -3.61
C MET A 117 30.56 11.10 -3.12
N TYR A 118 31.04 12.35 -3.20
CA TYR A 118 30.26 13.52 -2.81
C TYR A 118 28.99 13.69 -3.65
N LEU A 119 29.07 13.47 -4.96
CA LEU A 119 27.90 13.51 -5.83
C LEU A 119 26.85 12.45 -5.46
N ILE A 120 27.28 11.22 -5.19
CA ILE A 120 26.38 10.13 -4.79
C ILE A 120 25.73 10.43 -3.44
N MET A 121 26.51 10.83 -2.43
CA MET A 121 25.98 11.15 -1.11
C MET A 121 25.06 12.37 -1.15
N GLY A 122 25.43 13.41 -1.92
CA GLY A 122 24.62 14.61 -2.11
C GLY A 122 23.28 14.29 -2.78
N ALA A 123 23.27 13.47 -3.84
CA ALA A 123 22.03 13.02 -4.48
C ALA A 123 21.13 12.25 -3.50
N GLY A 124 21.72 11.36 -2.69
CA GLY A 124 21.01 10.64 -1.63
C GLY A 124 20.40 11.57 -0.59
N LEU A 125 21.18 12.51 -0.04
CA LEU A 125 20.73 13.45 0.99
C LEU A 125 19.62 14.36 0.47
N VAL A 126 19.81 14.96 -0.71
CA VAL A 126 18.82 15.87 -1.31
C VAL A 126 17.52 15.12 -1.59
N GLY A 127 17.58 13.95 -2.24
CA GLY A 127 16.37 13.21 -2.58
C GLY A 127 15.63 12.66 -1.36
N ALA A 128 16.34 12.09 -0.39
CA ALA A 128 15.71 11.53 0.81
C ALA A 128 15.13 12.63 1.70
N LEU A 129 15.88 13.71 1.97
CA LEU A 129 15.40 14.80 2.82
C LEU A 129 14.32 15.64 2.14
N ALA A 130 14.34 15.82 0.82
CA ALA A 130 13.23 16.46 0.12
C ALA A 130 11.93 15.65 0.31
N PHE A 131 11.99 14.32 0.26
CA PHE A 131 10.84 13.46 0.53
C PHE A 131 10.38 13.53 1.99
N THR A 132 11.31 13.67 2.95
CA THR A 132 10.98 13.88 4.37
C THR A 132 9.98 15.02 4.57
N PHE A 133 10.16 16.11 3.82
CA PHE A 133 9.36 17.33 3.94
C PHE A 133 8.25 17.43 2.89
N SER A 134 7.93 16.34 2.17
CA SER A 134 6.78 16.31 1.28
C SER A 134 5.49 16.16 2.09
N ASP A 135 4.48 16.96 1.74
CA ASP A 135 3.26 17.13 2.52
C ASP A 135 2.51 15.82 2.76
N THR A 136 2.23 15.05 1.71
CA THR A 136 1.48 13.78 1.83
C THR A 136 2.23 12.74 2.66
N PHE A 137 3.56 12.67 2.52
CA PHE A 137 4.35 11.73 3.31
C PHE A 137 4.44 12.17 4.78
N TRP A 138 4.64 13.47 5.04
CA TRP A 138 4.67 14.01 6.39
C TRP A 138 3.34 13.78 7.09
N PHE A 139 2.21 14.09 6.45
CA PHE A 139 0.87 13.89 7.01
C PHE A 139 0.68 12.47 7.55
N SER A 140 1.07 11.45 6.78
CA SER A 140 1.01 10.05 7.23
C SER A 140 2.07 9.67 8.28
N ALA A 141 3.16 10.42 8.38
CA ALA A 141 4.27 10.14 9.30
C ALA A 141 3.99 10.57 10.75
N VAL A 142 3.01 11.43 10.98
CA VAL A 142 2.74 12.02 12.30
C VAL A 142 1.56 11.40 13.04
N GLU A 143 0.89 10.42 12.45
CA GLU A 143 -0.32 9.79 12.99
C GLU A 143 -0.29 8.26 12.90
N THR A 144 -1.06 7.59 13.78
CA THR A 144 -1.17 6.13 13.84
C THR A 144 -2.03 5.60 12.70
N ILE A 145 -1.46 5.57 11.49
CA ILE A 145 -2.08 5.05 10.26
C ILE A 145 -1.19 3.99 9.60
N VAL A 146 -1.79 3.04 8.90
CA VAL A 146 -1.09 1.90 8.27
C VAL A 146 -0.06 2.30 7.20
N PHE A 147 -0.20 3.49 6.63
CA PHE A 147 0.62 3.96 5.52
C PHE A 147 2.10 4.17 5.89
N ALA A 148 2.41 4.62 7.11
CA ALA A 148 3.80 4.82 7.55
C ALA A 148 4.61 3.51 7.53
N ILE A 149 4.04 2.43 8.08
CA ILE A 149 4.70 1.12 8.08
C ILE A 149 4.64 0.47 6.68
N SER A 150 3.57 0.71 5.91
CA SER A 150 3.49 0.26 4.52
C SER A 150 4.63 0.86 3.68
N ALA A 151 4.89 2.17 3.80
CA ALA A 151 5.97 2.85 3.10
C ALA A 151 7.34 2.28 3.49
N LEU A 152 7.55 1.96 4.77
CA LEU A 152 8.76 1.29 5.25
C LEU A 152 8.94 -0.09 4.60
N CYS A 153 7.88 -0.89 4.49
CA CYS A 153 7.94 -2.19 3.83
C CYS A 153 8.38 -2.06 2.36
N THR A 154 7.77 -1.12 1.63
CA THR A 154 8.12 -0.82 0.23
C THR A 154 9.58 -0.39 0.11
N ALA A 155 10.05 0.51 0.98
CA ALA A 155 11.43 1.00 0.96
C ALA A 155 12.43 -0.12 1.28
N ILE A 156 12.14 -1.00 2.25
CA ILE A 156 12.96 -2.17 2.58
C ILE A 156 13.02 -3.15 1.42
N VAL A 157 11.88 -3.49 0.82
CA VAL A 157 11.80 -4.46 -0.29
C VAL A 157 12.57 -3.96 -1.51
N PHE A 158 12.40 -2.69 -1.87
CA PHE A 158 13.10 -2.12 -3.01
C PHE A 158 14.61 -1.95 -2.74
N TRP A 159 14.98 -1.54 -1.53
CA TRP A 159 16.38 -1.55 -1.11
C TRP A 159 16.99 -2.96 -1.15
N ALA A 160 16.24 -3.98 -0.68
CA ALA A 160 16.69 -5.35 -0.62
C ALA A 160 16.89 -5.96 -2.01
N ILE A 161 16.07 -5.62 -3.02
CA ILE A 161 16.28 -6.14 -4.38
C ILE A 161 17.49 -5.50 -5.05
N LEU A 162 17.78 -4.22 -4.76
CA LEU A 162 19.01 -3.58 -5.23
C LEU A 162 20.23 -4.14 -4.49
N LYS A 163 20.05 -4.52 -3.22
CA LYS A 163 21.07 -5.23 -2.45
C LYS A 163 21.34 -6.61 -3.05
N TRP A 164 20.31 -7.34 -3.44
CA TRP A 164 20.44 -8.58 -4.20
C TRP A 164 21.15 -8.34 -5.54
N ASP A 165 20.73 -7.36 -6.33
CA ASP A 165 21.31 -7.02 -7.65
C ASP A 165 22.84 -6.80 -7.56
N ALA A 166 23.27 -6.07 -6.53
CA ALA A 166 24.68 -5.78 -6.27
C ALA A 166 25.51 -7.02 -5.87
N HIS A 167 24.88 -8.05 -5.29
CA HIS A 167 25.53 -9.24 -4.77
C HIS A 167 25.12 -10.53 -5.50
N ALA A 168 24.38 -10.44 -6.60
CA ALA A 168 23.70 -11.59 -7.22
C ALA A 168 24.65 -12.74 -7.64
N ASP A 169 25.94 -12.46 -7.85
CA ASP A 169 26.91 -13.48 -8.25
C ASP A 169 27.63 -14.13 -7.05
N GLU A 170 27.32 -13.71 -5.82
CA GLU A 170 27.88 -14.27 -4.59
C GLU A 170 27.08 -15.49 -4.10
N PRO A 171 27.74 -16.51 -3.51
CA PRO A 171 27.04 -17.61 -2.87
C PRO A 171 26.04 -17.14 -1.81
N GLY A 172 24.80 -17.63 -1.90
CA GLY A 172 23.74 -17.29 -0.95
C GLY A 172 23.10 -15.91 -1.13
N ALA A 173 23.37 -15.20 -2.23
CA ALA A 173 22.74 -13.90 -2.52
C ALA A 173 21.21 -13.95 -2.52
N ASP A 174 20.61 -15.05 -2.98
CA ASP A 174 19.16 -15.22 -3.10
C ASP A 174 18.41 -15.20 -1.75
N ARG A 175 19.13 -15.21 -0.61
CA ARG A 175 18.53 -14.93 0.71
C ARG A 175 17.81 -13.57 0.75
N TRP A 176 18.25 -12.61 -0.05
CA TRP A 176 17.59 -11.31 -0.18
C TRP A 176 16.22 -11.43 -0.86
N ILE A 177 16.07 -12.34 -1.83
CA ILE A 177 14.77 -12.62 -2.47
C ILE A 177 13.83 -13.29 -1.45
N ILE A 178 14.35 -14.22 -0.65
CA ILE A 178 13.58 -14.86 0.43
C ILE A 178 13.17 -13.82 1.49
N PHE A 179 14.07 -12.91 1.86
CA PHE A 179 13.77 -11.80 2.76
C PHE A 179 12.70 -10.87 2.20
N ILE A 180 12.75 -10.54 0.90
CA ILE A 180 11.70 -9.79 0.21
C ILE A 180 10.35 -10.51 0.32
N ALA A 181 10.33 -11.81 0.05
CA ALA A 181 9.11 -12.63 0.14
C ALA A 181 8.52 -12.60 1.57
N TYR A 182 9.38 -12.65 2.59
CA TYR A 182 8.98 -12.50 3.98
C TYR A 182 8.36 -11.14 4.29
N VAL A 183 9.02 -10.04 3.87
CA VAL A 183 8.49 -8.68 4.09
C VAL A 183 7.19 -8.46 3.31
N ILE A 184 7.06 -9.01 2.11
CA ILE A 184 5.78 -9.03 1.38
C ILE A 184 4.71 -9.75 2.21
N GLY A 185 5.00 -10.94 2.75
CA GLY A 185 4.08 -11.66 3.62
C GLY A 185 3.64 -10.86 4.85
N LEU A 186 4.60 -10.25 5.57
CA LEU A 186 4.32 -9.38 6.72
C LEU A 186 3.47 -8.17 6.32
N SER A 187 3.77 -7.58 5.16
CA SER A 187 3.07 -6.39 4.69
C SER A 187 1.59 -6.65 4.43
N ILE A 188 1.16 -7.88 4.09
CA ILE A 188 -0.27 -8.19 3.98
C ILE A 188 -0.99 -7.92 5.31
N GLY A 189 -0.32 -8.16 6.45
CA GLY A 189 -0.81 -7.87 7.80
C GLY A 189 -0.71 -6.39 8.22
N ILE A 190 -0.21 -5.52 7.35
CA ILE A 190 -0.06 -4.06 7.55
C ILE A 190 -0.88 -3.30 6.52
N HIS A 191 -0.60 -3.50 5.22
CA HIS A 191 -1.32 -2.92 4.10
C HIS A 191 -0.96 -3.64 2.77
N LEU A 192 -1.89 -3.69 1.82
CA LEU A 192 -1.72 -4.47 0.58
C LEU A 192 -0.84 -3.80 -0.49
N LEU A 193 -0.55 -2.50 -0.37
CA LEU A 193 0.17 -1.71 -1.41
C LEU A 193 1.54 -2.28 -1.77
N ASN A 194 2.24 -2.86 -0.80
CA ASN A 194 3.57 -3.41 -1.04
C ASN A 194 3.56 -4.60 -2.04
N LEU A 195 2.42 -5.28 -2.22
CA LEU A 195 2.27 -6.33 -3.25
C LEU A 195 2.46 -5.78 -4.67
N LEU A 196 2.12 -4.52 -4.90
CA LEU A 196 2.23 -3.86 -6.20
C LEU A 196 3.70 -3.66 -6.63
N THR A 197 4.67 -3.87 -5.74
CA THR A 197 6.10 -3.85 -6.09
C THR A 197 6.52 -5.07 -6.90
N ILE A 198 5.84 -6.22 -6.76
CA ILE A 198 6.26 -7.53 -7.30
C ILE A 198 6.63 -7.47 -8.80
N PRO A 199 5.82 -6.86 -9.69
CA PRO A 199 6.17 -6.77 -11.11
C PRO A 199 7.48 -6.01 -11.37
N ALA A 200 7.74 -4.93 -10.63
CA ALA A 200 8.99 -4.17 -10.74
C ALA A 200 10.20 -4.97 -10.24
N LEU A 201 10.05 -5.75 -9.16
CA LEU A 201 11.12 -6.61 -8.62
C LEU A 201 11.47 -7.75 -9.59
N ALA A 202 10.45 -8.35 -10.24
CA ALA A 202 10.66 -9.35 -11.27
C ALA A 202 11.50 -8.78 -12.44
N MET A 203 11.26 -7.52 -12.80
CA MET A 203 12.06 -6.82 -13.82
C MET A 203 13.52 -6.60 -13.39
N VAL A 204 13.79 -6.31 -12.11
CA VAL A 204 15.17 -6.27 -11.58
C VAL A 204 15.84 -7.63 -11.76
N TYR A 205 15.14 -8.71 -11.39
CA TYR A 205 15.66 -10.07 -11.55
C TYR A 205 16.00 -10.40 -13.02
N TYR A 206 15.08 -10.11 -13.94
CA TYR A 206 15.27 -10.35 -15.37
C TYR A 206 16.42 -9.53 -15.95
N PHE A 207 16.52 -8.23 -15.63
CA PHE A 207 17.61 -7.41 -16.14
C PHE A 207 18.97 -7.78 -15.55
N ARG A 208 19.02 -8.41 -14.37
CA ARG A 208 20.27 -8.86 -13.75
C ARG A 208 20.72 -10.24 -14.20
N ARG A 209 19.81 -11.20 -14.34
CA ARG A 209 20.12 -12.61 -14.71
C ARG A 209 19.89 -12.93 -16.19
N GLY A 210 19.15 -12.10 -16.91
CA GLY A 210 18.82 -12.32 -18.32
C GLY A 210 20.04 -12.23 -19.22
N LYS A 211 20.34 -13.32 -19.93
CA LYS A 211 21.45 -13.37 -20.91
C LYS A 211 21.13 -12.54 -22.16
N ASN A 212 19.90 -12.62 -22.66
CA ASN A 212 19.44 -11.95 -23.89
C ASN A 212 18.29 -10.98 -23.57
N VAL A 213 18.62 -9.83 -22.99
CA VAL A 213 17.60 -8.83 -22.63
C VAL A 213 17.02 -8.18 -23.89
N ASN A 214 15.74 -8.45 -24.14
CA ASN A 214 14.95 -7.83 -25.20
C ASN A 214 13.56 -7.40 -24.69
N ALA A 215 12.81 -6.68 -25.53
CA ALA A 215 11.48 -6.15 -25.19
C ALA A 215 10.44 -7.25 -24.94
N GLY A 216 10.43 -8.32 -25.75
CA GLY A 216 9.51 -9.45 -25.58
C GLY A 216 9.70 -10.16 -24.23
N GLY A 217 10.95 -10.42 -23.84
CA GLY A 217 11.27 -11.01 -22.53
C GLY A 217 11.00 -10.06 -21.36
N ALA A 218 11.12 -8.74 -21.56
CA ALA A 218 10.73 -7.74 -20.58
C ALA A 218 9.21 -7.76 -20.35
N ILE A 219 8.41 -7.75 -21.42
CA ILE A 219 6.94 -7.85 -21.33
C ILE A 219 6.54 -9.19 -20.69
N GLY A 220 7.14 -10.30 -21.13
CA GLY A 220 6.88 -11.61 -20.55
C GLY A 220 7.20 -11.68 -19.06
N THR A 221 8.32 -11.09 -18.62
CA THR A 221 8.68 -11.02 -17.19
C THR A 221 7.70 -10.16 -16.40
N PHE A 222 7.31 -9.00 -16.95
CA PHE A 222 6.31 -8.14 -16.32
C PHE A 222 4.99 -8.89 -16.11
N LEU A 223 4.50 -9.60 -17.13
CA LEU A 223 3.30 -10.43 -17.03
C LEU A 223 3.44 -11.56 -16.01
N ILE A 224 4.61 -12.23 -15.94
CA ILE A 224 4.89 -13.21 -14.88
C ILE A 224 4.83 -12.54 -13.49
N GLY A 225 5.39 -11.34 -13.34
CA GLY A 225 5.29 -10.56 -12.11
C GLY A 225 3.85 -10.24 -11.72
N VAL A 226 3.01 -9.87 -12.69
CA VAL A 226 1.56 -9.67 -12.49
C VAL A 226 0.87 -10.97 -12.08
N LEU A 227 1.24 -12.11 -12.69
CA LEU A 227 0.71 -13.43 -12.31
C LEU A 227 1.11 -13.82 -10.87
N ILE A 228 2.35 -13.54 -10.46
CA ILE A 228 2.79 -13.74 -9.07
C ILE A 228 2.00 -12.84 -8.12
N LEU A 229 1.80 -11.57 -8.48
CA LEU A 229 0.97 -10.64 -7.71
C LEU A 229 -0.46 -11.17 -7.55
N VAL A 230 -1.09 -11.61 -8.63
CA VAL A 230 -2.45 -12.22 -8.61
C VAL A 230 -2.48 -13.48 -7.76
N PHE A 231 -1.45 -14.33 -7.87
CA PHE A 231 -1.31 -15.53 -7.05
C PHE A 231 -1.22 -15.19 -5.55
N VAL A 232 -0.39 -14.23 -5.16
CA VAL A 232 -0.29 -13.83 -3.75
C VAL A 232 -1.59 -13.15 -3.27
N GLN A 233 -2.14 -12.24 -4.08
CA GLN A 233 -3.32 -11.43 -3.76
C GLN A 233 -4.60 -12.26 -3.62
N TYR A 234 -4.86 -13.18 -4.54
CA TYR A 234 -6.11 -13.94 -4.59
C TYR A 234 -5.94 -15.35 -4.04
N PHE A 235 -4.88 -16.06 -4.43
CA PHE A 235 -4.70 -17.45 -4.00
C PHE A 235 -4.22 -17.53 -2.55
N ILE A 236 -3.06 -16.95 -2.24
CA ILE A 236 -2.49 -17.03 -0.89
C ILE A 236 -3.41 -16.36 0.13
N ARG A 237 -3.81 -15.10 -0.08
CA ARG A 237 -4.64 -14.38 0.88
C ARG A 237 -6.10 -14.86 0.92
N GLY A 238 -6.72 -15.10 -0.23
CA GLY A 238 -8.16 -15.38 -0.33
C GLY A 238 -8.48 -16.87 -0.31
N TYR A 239 -8.07 -17.57 -1.38
CA TYR A 239 -8.45 -18.97 -1.59
C TYR A 239 -7.88 -19.94 -0.56
N THR A 240 -6.70 -19.67 0.01
CA THR A 240 -6.17 -20.49 1.12
C THR A 240 -7.18 -20.58 2.26
N ILE A 241 -7.78 -19.45 2.66
CA ILE A 241 -8.74 -19.42 3.76
C ILE A 241 -10.08 -20.02 3.32
N ALA A 242 -10.49 -19.81 2.06
CA ALA A 242 -11.68 -20.46 1.52
C ALA A 242 -11.58 -22.00 1.54
N ILE A 243 -10.43 -22.54 1.13
CA ILE A 243 -10.18 -23.98 1.13
C ILE A 243 -10.10 -24.48 2.57
N ALA A 244 -9.41 -23.76 3.46
CA ALA A 244 -9.36 -24.09 4.88
C ALA A 244 -10.77 -24.17 5.50
N ALA A 245 -11.67 -23.23 5.16
CA ALA A 245 -13.06 -23.24 5.62
C ALA A 245 -13.85 -24.46 5.10
N ASN A 246 -13.64 -24.87 3.85
CA ASN A 246 -14.28 -26.07 3.31
C ASN A 246 -13.73 -27.37 3.93
N PHE A 247 -12.43 -27.44 4.22
CA PHE A 247 -11.87 -28.54 5.00
C PHE A 247 -12.47 -28.57 6.40
N ASP A 248 -12.59 -27.42 7.06
CA ASP A 248 -13.20 -27.32 8.39
C ASP A 248 -14.67 -27.76 8.38
N LEU A 249 -15.44 -27.36 7.35
CA LEU A 249 -16.80 -27.82 7.14
C LEU A 249 -16.88 -29.35 7.05
N PHE A 250 -16.01 -29.99 6.26
CA PHE A 250 -15.99 -31.44 6.12
C PHE A 250 -15.67 -32.12 7.46
N PHE A 251 -14.64 -31.67 8.17
CA PHE A 251 -14.21 -32.28 9.42
C PHE A 251 -15.26 -32.13 10.52
N VAL A 252 -15.87 -30.95 10.64
CA VAL A 252 -16.90 -30.70 11.65
C VAL A 252 -18.20 -31.41 11.31
N ASN A 253 -18.74 -31.19 10.11
CA ASN A 253 -20.08 -31.66 9.77
C ASN A 253 -20.14 -33.14 9.37
N THR A 254 -19.05 -33.70 8.83
CA THR A 254 -19.02 -35.10 8.34
C THR A 254 -18.28 -36.02 9.29
N LEU A 255 -17.13 -35.59 9.84
CA LEU A 255 -16.32 -36.42 10.74
C LEU A 255 -16.66 -36.24 12.23
N GLY A 256 -17.47 -35.23 12.57
CA GLY A 256 -17.89 -34.95 13.95
C GLY A 256 -16.76 -34.40 14.84
N LEU A 257 -15.74 -33.79 14.24
CA LEU A 257 -14.63 -33.18 14.97
C LEU A 257 -14.95 -31.74 15.39
N GLY A 258 -14.14 -31.16 16.27
CA GLY A 258 -14.30 -29.77 16.71
C GLY A 258 -13.97 -28.75 15.61
N PHE A 259 -14.49 -27.53 15.76
CA PHE A 259 -14.15 -26.39 14.90
C PHE A 259 -12.63 -26.18 14.80
N TRP A 260 -12.18 -25.65 13.66
CA TRP A 260 -10.77 -25.47 13.28
C TRP A 260 -9.97 -26.74 12.98
N SER A 261 -10.46 -27.94 13.31
CA SER A 261 -9.73 -29.19 13.07
C SER A 261 -9.38 -29.43 11.60
N GLY A 262 -10.33 -29.18 10.69
CA GLY A 262 -10.10 -29.33 9.25
C GLY A 262 -9.23 -28.22 8.69
N ALA A 263 -9.39 -26.99 9.18
CA ALA A 263 -8.52 -25.87 8.80
C ALA A 263 -7.05 -26.14 9.19
N PHE A 264 -6.78 -26.62 10.41
CA PHE A 264 -5.43 -26.96 10.84
C PHE A 264 -4.83 -28.11 10.03
N PHE A 265 -5.64 -29.13 9.71
CA PHE A 265 -5.20 -30.23 8.83
C PHE A 265 -4.83 -29.72 7.43
N PHE A 266 -5.61 -28.80 6.87
CA PHE A 266 -5.28 -28.19 5.58
C PHE A 266 -3.97 -27.39 5.63
N PHE A 267 -3.73 -26.59 6.68
CA PHE A 267 -2.46 -25.88 6.84
C PHE A 267 -1.26 -26.84 7.03
N PHE A 268 -1.48 -27.98 7.68
CA PHE A 268 -0.47 -29.04 7.75
C PHE A 268 -0.15 -29.61 6.37
N ILE A 269 -1.15 -29.84 5.50
CA ILE A 269 -0.93 -30.26 4.11
C ILE A 269 -0.10 -29.22 3.35
N ILE A 270 -0.42 -27.92 3.47
CA ILE A 270 0.37 -26.85 2.85
C ILE A 270 1.82 -26.92 3.34
N ALA A 271 2.05 -27.03 4.65
CA ALA A 271 3.39 -27.13 5.20
C ALA A 271 4.14 -28.37 4.66
N ALA A 272 3.48 -29.52 4.59
CA ALA A 272 4.06 -30.75 4.04
C ALA A 272 4.42 -30.61 2.54
N ILE A 273 3.57 -29.96 1.74
CA ILE A 273 3.84 -29.67 0.33
C ILE A 273 5.05 -28.73 0.19
N LEU A 274 5.12 -27.68 1.01
CA LEU A 274 6.23 -26.73 0.98
C LEU A 274 7.55 -27.39 1.37
N VAL A 275 7.58 -28.13 2.47
CA VAL A 275 8.76 -28.87 2.94
C VAL A 275 9.18 -29.93 1.93
N GLY A 276 8.22 -30.70 1.41
CA GLY A 276 8.47 -31.71 0.37
C GLY A 276 9.01 -31.10 -0.92
N GLY A 277 8.49 -29.94 -1.34
CA GLY A 277 8.96 -29.19 -2.50
C GLY A 277 10.38 -28.67 -2.34
N ILE A 278 10.72 -28.12 -1.16
CA ILE A 278 12.09 -27.69 -0.82
C ILE A 278 13.05 -28.89 -0.81
N TRP A 279 12.66 -29.98 -0.14
CA TRP A 279 13.46 -31.20 -0.07
C TRP A 279 13.71 -31.79 -1.45
N TYR A 280 12.67 -31.91 -2.28
CA TYR A 280 12.77 -32.39 -3.65
C TYR A 280 13.65 -31.48 -4.50
N GLY A 281 13.48 -30.17 -4.41
CA GLY A 281 14.30 -29.19 -5.12
C GLY A 281 15.79 -29.34 -4.78
N ASN A 282 16.12 -29.54 -3.50
CA ASN A 282 17.50 -29.75 -3.04
C ASN A 282 18.05 -31.12 -3.49
N LYS A 283 17.26 -32.19 -3.36
CA LYS A 283 17.68 -33.55 -3.74
C LYS A 283 18.03 -33.65 -5.23
N TYR A 284 17.25 -33.01 -6.09
CA TYR A 284 17.43 -33.05 -7.55
C TYR A 284 18.14 -31.81 -8.12
N GLN A 285 18.80 -31.00 -7.28
CA GLN A 285 19.58 -29.83 -7.70
C GLN A 285 18.80 -28.85 -8.59
N LYS A 286 17.56 -28.54 -8.21
CA LYS A 286 16.66 -27.58 -8.88
C LYS A 286 16.58 -26.26 -8.08
N PRO A 287 17.60 -25.38 -8.15
CA PRO A 287 17.71 -24.21 -7.27
C PRO A 287 16.55 -23.21 -7.44
N LEU A 288 16.04 -23.00 -8.67
CA LEU A 288 14.89 -22.11 -8.91
C LEU A 288 13.61 -22.65 -8.25
N MET A 289 13.43 -23.97 -8.25
CA MET A 289 12.29 -24.60 -7.56
C MET A 289 12.42 -24.41 -6.05
N THR A 290 13.58 -24.73 -5.48
CA THR A 290 13.85 -24.51 -4.06
C THR A 290 13.59 -23.05 -3.66
N LEU A 291 14.09 -22.08 -4.45
CA LEU A 291 13.89 -20.65 -4.20
C LEU A 291 12.41 -20.29 -4.25
N ALA A 292 11.66 -20.76 -5.24
CA ALA A 292 10.23 -20.50 -5.36
C ALA A 292 9.45 -21.03 -4.14
N PHE A 293 9.69 -22.27 -3.73
CA PHE A 293 9.06 -22.85 -2.54
C PHE A 293 9.45 -22.12 -1.25
N LEU A 294 10.72 -21.70 -1.11
CA LEU A 294 11.15 -20.88 0.02
C LEU A 294 10.44 -19.52 0.02
N CYS A 295 10.30 -18.86 -1.13
CA CYS A 295 9.57 -17.60 -1.21
C CYS A 295 8.12 -17.77 -0.77
N VAL A 296 7.41 -18.80 -1.28
CA VAL A 296 6.03 -19.08 -0.88
C VAL A 296 5.93 -19.39 0.62
N ALA A 297 6.86 -20.18 1.16
CA ALA A 297 6.91 -20.48 2.60
C ALA A 297 7.09 -19.23 3.46
N PHE A 298 7.98 -18.31 3.05
CA PHE A 298 8.21 -17.07 3.79
C PHE A 298 7.08 -16.04 3.61
N VAL A 299 6.36 -16.04 2.47
CA VAL A 299 5.11 -15.29 2.33
C VAL A 299 4.08 -15.80 3.33
N TYR A 300 3.87 -17.12 3.43
CA TYR A 300 2.97 -17.71 4.44
C TYR A 300 3.43 -17.42 5.86
N PHE A 301 4.73 -17.44 6.13
CA PHE A 301 5.27 -17.12 7.45
C PHE A 301 5.02 -15.66 7.85
N GLY A 302 5.11 -14.70 6.92
CA GLY A 302 4.69 -13.33 7.20
C GLY A 302 3.16 -13.19 7.33
N TYR A 303 2.42 -13.90 6.47
CA TYR A 303 0.96 -13.92 6.45
C TYR A 303 0.35 -14.60 7.69
N SER A 304 1.11 -15.43 8.42
CA SER A 304 0.61 -16.09 9.64
C SER A 304 0.29 -15.10 10.77
N SER A 305 0.70 -13.83 10.67
CA SER A 305 0.23 -12.76 11.55
C SER A 305 -1.29 -12.67 11.60
N PHE A 306 -2.02 -13.09 10.55
CA PHE A 306 -3.48 -13.13 10.54
C PHE A 306 -4.11 -14.17 11.46
N ALA A 307 -3.36 -15.14 12.00
CA ALA A 307 -3.86 -16.01 13.07
C ALA A 307 -4.32 -15.20 14.30
N TYR A 308 -3.76 -13.99 14.49
CA TYR A 308 -4.23 -13.00 15.44
C TYR A 308 -5.74 -12.76 15.38
N ILE A 309 -6.31 -12.60 14.18
CA ILE A 309 -7.68 -12.15 13.98
C ILE A 309 -8.70 -13.12 14.61
N PRO A 310 -8.75 -14.41 14.23
CA PRO A 310 -9.70 -15.35 14.83
C PRO A 310 -9.43 -15.62 16.32
N ILE A 311 -8.17 -15.55 16.76
CA ILE A 311 -7.82 -15.70 18.18
C ILE A 311 -8.42 -14.55 19.00
N ARG A 312 -8.31 -13.31 18.53
CA ARG A 312 -8.83 -12.13 19.23
C ARG A 312 -10.34 -12.02 19.13
N ALA A 313 -10.92 -12.33 17.97
CA ALA A 313 -12.37 -12.39 17.82
C ALA A 313 -13.00 -13.44 18.75
N SER A 314 -12.41 -14.64 18.85
CA SER A 314 -12.88 -15.68 19.77
C SER A 314 -12.77 -15.29 21.25
N ALA A 315 -11.90 -14.33 21.58
CA ALA A 315 -11.76 -13.82 22.95
C ALA A 315 -12.81 -12.74 23.30
N GLY A 316 -13.65 -12.32 22.35
CA GLY A 316 -14.72 -11.34 22.56
C GLY A 316 -14.20 -9.95 22.90
N THR A 317 -13.28 -9.41 22.10
CA THR A 317 -12.75 -8.05 22.32
C THR A 317 -13.82 -6.97 22.13
N ASN A 318 -13.68 -5.81 22.79
CA ASN A 318 -14.70 -4.75 22.72
C ASN A 318 -14.93 -4.22 21.29
N LEU A 319 -13.84 -3.99 20.55
CA LEU A 319 -13.86 -3.77 19.11
C LEU A 319 -13.62 -5.13 18.44
N ASP A 320 -14.66 -5.63 17.79
CA ASP A 320 -14.62 -6.92 17.10
C ASP A 320 -15.43 -6.86 15.81
N ASN A 321 -14.91 -6.10 14.85
CA ASN A 321 -15.62 -5.83 13.60
C ASN A 321 -15.90 -7.14 12.86
N SER A 322 -17.19 -7.39 12.62
CA SER A 322 -17.72 -8.59 11.95
C SER A 322 -17.36 -9.94 12.60
N HIS A 323 -16.83 -9.95 13.82
CA HIS A 323 -16.62 -11.14 14.66
C HIS A 323 -16.04 -12.37 13.91
N PRO A 324 -14.84 -12.29 13.32
CA PRO A 324 -14.24 -13.35 12.50
C PRO A 324 -13.68 -14.53 13.32
N ASP A 325 -14.51 -15.19 14.13
CA ASP A 325 -14.16 -16.24 15.10
C ASP A 325 -14.11 -17.68 14.53
N ASN A 326 -14.38 -17.86 13.24
CA ASN A 326 -14.39 -19.16 12.55
C ASN A 326 -13.87 -19.04 11.11
N ALA A 327 -13.63 -20.17 10.45
CA ALA A 327 -12.97 -20.18 9.14
C ALA A 327 -13.78 -19.45 8.04
N PHE A 328 -15.11 -19.53 8.05
CA PHE A 328 -15.96 -18.84 7.07
C PHE A 328 -16.06 -17.34 7.33
N THR A 329 -16.22 -16.92 8.59
CA THR A 329 -16.26 -15.49 8.94
C THR A 329 -14.89 -14.85 8.72
N LEU A 330 -13.79 -15.55 8.99
CA LEU A 330 -12.44 -15.11 8.64
C LEU A 330 -12.26 -14.94 7.12
N TYR A 331 -12.74 -15.89 6.31
CA TYR A 331 -12.71 -15.76 4.85
C TYR A 331 -13.47 -14.51 4.38
N GLY A 332 -14.69 -14.30 4.87
CA GLY A 332 -15.50 -13.13 4.53
C GLY A 332 -14.82 -11.82 4.95
N TYR A 333 -14.26 -11.79 6.15
CA TYR A 333 -13.54 -10.66 6.71
C TYR A 333 -12.31 -10.29 5.87
N LEU A 334 -11.47 -11.25 5.50
CA LEU A 334 -10.26 -11.00 4.71
C LEU A 334 -10.54 -10.57 3.27
N ASN A 335 -11.64 -11.06 2.69
CA ASN A 335 -12.07 -10.68 1.34
C ASN A 335 -13.00 -9.47 1.32
N ARG A 336 -13.25 -8.88 2.50
CA ARG A 336 -14.03 -7.65 2.67
C ARG A 336 -15.42 -7.70 2.03
N ILE A 337 -16.08 -8.86 2.13
CA ILE A 337 -17.36 -9.12 1.45
C ILE A 337 -18.49 -8.15 1.86
N GLN A 338 -18.32 -7.44 2.99
CA GLN A 338 -19.26 -6.45 3.48
C GLN A 338 -19.35 -5.19 2.60
N TYR A 339 -18.29 -4.86 1.85
CA TYR A 339 -18.27 -3.67 1.00
C TYR A 339 -18.90 -3.91 -0.39
N GLY A 340 -19.55 -5.05 -0.58
CA GLY A 340 -20.15 -5.42 -1.87
C GLY A 340 -19.11 -5.77 -2.93
N GLU A 341 -19.58 -5.82 -4.19
CA GLU A 341 -18.75 -6.13 -5.34
C GLU A 341 -18.30 -4.85 -6.04
N ASN A 342 -17.01 -4.79 -6.40
CA ASN A 342 -16.44 -3.71 -7.20
C ASN A 342 -16.16 -4.23 -8.61
N PRO A 343 -17.11 -4.08 -9.56
CA PRO A 343 -16.93 -4.61 -10.90
C PRO A 343 -15.79 -3.87 -11.62
N LEU A 344 -14.69 -4.57 -11.92
CA LEU A 344 -13.51 -3.95 -12.54
C LEU A 344 -13.55 -3.95 -14.07
N LEU A 345 -14.06 -5.04 -14.67
CA LEU A 345 -14.04 -5.27 -16.12
C LEU A 345 -15.44 -5.19 -16.74
N TYR A 346 -16.45 -5.66 -16.04
CA TYR A 346 -17.83 -5.68 -16.51
C TYR A 346 -18.77 -5.59 -15.33
N GLY A 347 -19.84 -4.80 -15.46
CA GLY A 347 -20.81 -4.59 -14.39
C GLY A 347 -21.82 -3.49 -14.73
N GLN A 348 -22.66 -3.19 -13.76
CA GLN A 348 -23.81 -2.30 -13.88
C GLN A 348 -23.44 -0.81 -13.89
N TYR A 349 -24.37 0.02 -14.38
CA TYR A 349 -24.40 1.45 -14.07
C TYR A 349 -25.12 1.72 -12.75
N PHE A 350 -24.94 2.90 -12.19
CA PHE A 350 -25.57 3.31 -10.94
C PHE A 350 -27.11 3.40 -11.01
N ASP A 351 -27.69 3.60 -12.20
CA ASP A 351 -29.13 3.66 -12.44
C ASP A 351 -29.73 2.33 -12.93
N ALA A 352 -28.90 1.29 -13.04
CA ALA A 352 -29.33 -0.02 -13.48
C ALA A 352 -30.26 -0.70 -12.47
N LYS A 353 -31.34 -1.30 -12.98
CA LYS A 353 -32.33 -2.00 -12.17
C LYS A 353 -32.07 -3.49 -12.18
N VAL A 354 -32.22 -4.11 -11.02
CA VAL A 354 -32.20 -5.56 -10.89
C VAL A 354 -33.43 -6.14 -11.58
N VAL A 355 -33.22 -6.97 -12.60
CA VAL A 355 -34.28 -7.66 -13.36
C VAL A 355 -34.41 -9.13 -13.01
N ASP A 356 -33.34 -9.74 -12.50
CA ASP A 356 -33.33 -11.14 -12.08
C ASP A 356 -32.30 -11.36 -10.95
N GLN A 357 -32.44 -12.47 -10.25
CA GLN A 357 -31.54 -12.89 -9.18
C GLN A 357 -31.15 -14.34 -9.37
N THR A 358 -29.85 -14.62 -9.33
CA THR A 358 -29.33 -15.99 -9.39
C THR A 358 -28.72 -16.38 -8.04
N GLU A 359 -28.94 -17.64 -7.65
CA GLU A 359 -28.35 -18.19 -6.44
C GLU A 359 -26.85 -18.47 -6.65
N GLY A 360 -26.03 -17.82 -5.83
CA GLY A 360 -24.61 -18.06 -5.72
C GLY A 360 -24.26 -19.10 -4.66
N ASN A 361 -23.07 -18.96 -4.08
CA ASN A 361 -22.51 -19.91 -3.12
C ASN A 361 -23.35 -20.00 -1.83
N THR A 362 -23.39 -21.21 -1.25
CA THR A 362 -23.98 -21.43 0.08
C THR A 362 -23.19 -20.68 1.13
N LEU A 363 -23.90 -19.93 1.97
CA LEU A 363 -23.34 -19.24 3.12
C LEU A 363 -23.47 -20.13 4.34
N TYR A 364 -22.39 -20.22 5.10
CA TYR A 364 -22.32 -21.00 6.34
C TYR A 364 -22.16 -20.06 7.52
N ARG A 365 -22.83 -20.40 8.62
CA ARG A 365 -22.60 -19.80 9.94
C ARG A 365 -22.17 -20.89 10.92
N LYS A 366 -21.43 -20.49 11.95
CA LYS A 366 -21.09 -21.37 13.07
C LYS A 366 -22.32 -21.54 13.98
N GLY A 367 -22.82 -22.77 14.12
CA GLY A 367 -23.80 -23.16 15.14
C GLY A 367 -23.10 -23.62 16.42
N GLU A 368 -23.85 -24.23 17.35
CA GLU A 368 -23.28 -24.67 18.64
C GLU A 368 -22.24 -25.79 18.48
N THR A 369 -22.52 -26.76 17.61
CA THR A 369 -21.70 -27.97 17.43
C THR A 369 -21.24 -28.20 16.00
N LYS A 370 -21.87 -27.55 15.02
CA LYS A 370 -21.56 -27.71 13.59
C LYS A 370 -21.79 -26.42 12.80
N TYR A 371 -21.32 -26.37 11.56
CA TYR A 371 -21.71 -25.30 10.64
C TYR A 371 -23.14 -25.52 10.14
N GLU A 372 -23.90 -24.43 10.08
CA GLU A 372 -25.27 -24.39 9.59
C GLU A 372 -25.36 -23.55 8.33
N VAL A 373 -26.26 -23.91 7.41
CA VAL A 373 -26.56 -23.09 6.25
C VAL A 373 -27.28 -21.83 6.71
N SER A 374 -26.68 -20.67 6.48
CA SER A 374 -27.26 -19.36 6.80
C SER A 374 -27.98 -18.71 5.62
N GLY A 375 -27.83 -19.28 4.42
CA GLY A 375 -28.50 -18.83 3.20
C GLY A 375 -27.65 -19.13 1.96
N LYS A 376 -27.98 -18.48 0.86
CA LYS A 376 -27.14 -18.43 -0.34
C LYS A 376 -26.85 -16.99 -0.70
N LYS A 377 -25.65 -16.72 -1.19
CA LYS A 377 -25.30 -15.44 -1.77
C LYS A 377 -26.23 -15.18 -2.95
N GLN A 378 -26.82 -14.00 -3.05
CA GLN A 378 -27.62 -13.60 -4.21
C GLN A 378 -26.72 -12.83 -5.17
N ASN A 379 -26.74 -13.21 -6.44
CA ASN A 379 -26.09 -12.45 -7.52
C ASN A 379 -27.18 -11.75 -8.33
N TYR A 380 -27.05 -10.45 -8.51
CA TYR A 380 -28.02 -9.63 -9.22
C TYR A 380 -27.74 -9.60 -10.72
N VAL A 381 -28.79 -9.74 -11.53
CA VAL A 381 -28.75 -9.49 -12.96
C VAL A 381 -29.41 -8.15 -13.20
N TYR A 382 -28.70 -7.27 -13.91
CA TYR A 382 -29.13 -5.90 -14.16
C TYR A 382 -29.65 -5.74 -15.60
N ASP A 383 -30.63 -4.86 -15.81
CA ASP A 383 -31.21 -4.55 -17.12
C ASP A 383 -30.19 -4.00 -18.12
N HIS A 384 -29.18 -3.27 -17.64
CA HIS A 384 -28.10 -2.79 -18.47
C HIS A 384 -26.77 -2.73 -17.72
N THR A 385 -25.71 -3.01 -18.46
CA THR A 385 -24.33 -3.15 -17.96
C THR A 385 -23.36 -2.57 -18.97
N THR A 386 -22.12 -2.35 -18.54
CA THR A 386 -21.08 -1.78 -19.37
C THR A 386 -19.73 -2.44 -19.13
N PHE A 387 -18.86 -2.30 -20.13
CA PHE A 387 -17.46 -2.64 -19.97
C PHE A 387 -16.76 -1.54 -19.17
N LEU A 388 -15.87 -1.94 -18.26
CA LEU A 388 -15.09 -1.02 -17.42
C LEU A 388 -15.99 -0.04 -16.63
N PRO A 389 -16.94 -0.51 -15.82
CA PRO A 389 -17.86 0.36 -15.10
C PRO A 389 -17.10 1.18 -14.05
N ARG A 390 -17.31 2.50 -14.06
CA ARG A 390 -16.70 3.48 -13.14
C ARG A 390 -17.73 4.27 -12.35
N MET A 391 -18.96 4.33 -12.85
CA MET A 391 -20.14 4.91 -12.20
C MET A 391 -21.17 3.81 -11.90
N TYR A 392 -20.82 2.85 -11.05
CA TYR A 392 -21.65 1.67 -10.76
C TYR A 392 -22.35 1.72 -9.40
N SER A 393 -21.94 2.63 -8.52
CA SER A 393 -22.42 2.69 -7.14
C SER A 393 -23.80 3.34 -7.09
N GLY A 394 -24.79 2.57 -6.63
CA GLY A 394 -26.12 3.09 -6.30
C GLY A 394 -26.25 3.48 -4.82
N ASP A 395 -25.16 3.46 -4.06
CA ASP A 395 -25.17 3.61 -2.61
C ASP A 395 -25.18 5.08 -2.18
N GLY A 396 -26.01 5.39 -1.18
CA GLY A 396 -26.00 6.69 -0.50
C GLY A 396 -26.18 7.87 -1.44
N GLN A 397 -25.18 8.75 -1.49
CA GLN A 397 -25.18 9.98 -2.30
C GLN A 397 -24.42 9.84 -3.62
N ASP A 398 -23.87 8.66 -3.93
CA ASP A 398 -23.00 8.47 -5.10
C ASP A 398 -23.70 8.81 -6.43
N PRO A 399 -24.95 8.37 -6.69
CA PRO A 399 -25.67 8.77 -7.91
C PRO A 399 -25.78 10.29 -8.06
N GLN A 400 -26.16 10.98 -6.97
CA GLN A 400 -26.29 12.44 -6.97
C GLN A 400 -24.94 13.11 -7.24
N PHE A 401 -23.87 12.60 -6.63
CA PHE A 401 -22.52 13.08 -6.86
C PHE A 401 -22.08 12.92 -8.31
N TYR A 402 -22.41 11.79 -8.95
CA TYR A 402 -22.16 11.58 -10.37
C TYR A 402 -22.90 12.61 -11.24
N HIS A 403 -24.18 12.85 -10.96
CA HIS A 403 -24.98 13.85 -11.67
C HIS A 403 -24.39 15.26 -11.52
N GLU A 404 -24.04 15.66 -10.30
CA GLU A 404 -23.47 16.97 -10.00
C GLU A 404 -22.08 17.16 -10.63
N TRP A 405 -21.17 16.19 -10.48
CA TRP A 405 -19.81 16.30 -10.99
C TRP A 405 -19.76 16.35 -12.52
N LEU A 406 -20.57 15.51 -13.18
CA LEU A 406 -20.60 15.43 -14.65
C LEU A 406 -21.61 16.35 -15.30
N GLN A 407 -22.43 17.06 -14.50
CA GLN A 407 -23.53 17.90 -14.98
C GLN A 407 -24.51 17.12 -15.86
N ILE A 408 -24.85 15.89 -15.45
CA ILE A 408 -25.83 15.05 -16.14
C ILE A 408 -27.23 15.54 -15.74
N PRO A 409 -28.08 15.97 -16.70
CA PRO A 409 -29.45 16.40 -16.40
C PRO A 409 -30.26 15.35 -15.64
N ASP A 410 -31.15 15.82 -14.77
CA ASP A 410 -32.06 14.95 -14.02
C ASP A 410 -32.90 14.08 -14.96
N GLY A 411 -32.95 12.78 -14.68
CA GLY A 411 -33.70 11.80 -15.46
C GLY A 411 -33.01 11.30 -16.73
N GLN A 412 -31.80 11.75 -17.03
CA GLN A 412 -31.00 11.21 -18.13
C GLN A 412 -30.13 10.02 -17.67
N ALA A 413 -30.26 8.89 -18.36
CA ALA A 413 -29.43 7.70 -18.12
C ALA A 413 -27.95 7.97 -18.50
N PRO A 414 -26.97 7.43 -17.76
CA PRO A 414 -25.56 7.62 -18.03
C PRO A 414 -25.14 6.93 -19.33
N THR A 415 -24.26 7.57 -20.07
CA THR A 415 -23.66 6.97 -21.27
C THR A 415 -22.30 6.37 -20.97
N PHE A 416 -21.75 5.59 -21.91
CA PHE A 416 -20.35 5.18 -21.84
C PHE A 416 -19.38 6.37 -21.86
N ALA A 417 -19.75 7.47 -22.53
CA ALA A 417 -18.94 8.68 -22.52
C ALA A 417 -18.90 9.31 -21.12
N ASP A 418 -20.01 9.32 -20.39
CA ASP A 418 -20.07 9.82 -19.02
C ASP A 418 -19.25 8.96 -18.06
N ASN A 419 -19.33 7.63 -18.22
CA ASN A 419 -18.48 6.67 -17.51
C ASN A 419 -16.98 6.97 -17.66
N MET A 420 -16.55 7.29 -18.88
CA MET A 420 -15.15 7.62 -19.15
C MET A 420 -14.79 9.03 -18.68
N LYS A 421 -15.68 10.02 -18.82
CA LYS A 421 -15.49 11.36 -18.25
C LYS A 421 -15.30 11.26 -16.74
N TRP A 422 -16.10 10.48 -16.02
CA TRP A 422 -15.94 10.24 -14.59
C TRP A 422 -14.57 9.65 -14.26
N MET A 423 -14.15 8.62 -15.01
CA MET A 423 -12.84 8.00 -14.84
C MET A 423 -11.70 9.01 -14.96
N PHE A 424 -11.70 9.82 -16.02
CA PHE A 424 -10.60 10.75 -16.28
C PHE A 424 -10.66 12.01 -15.40
N SER A 425 -11.84 12.55 -15.13
CA SER A 425 -12.01 13.79 -14.35
C SER A 425 -11.93 13.56 -12.84
N TRP A 426 -12.69 12.61 -12.30
CA TRP A 426 -12.71 12.36 -10.87
C TRP A 426 -11.64 11.36 -10.46
N GLN A 427 -11.72 10.13 -10.98
CA GLN A 427 -10.89 9.05 -10.47
C GLN A 427 -9.41 9.24 -10.79
N ILE A 428 -9.05 9.71 -11.98
CA ILE A 428 -7.64 9.93 -12.35
C ILE A 428 -7.19 11.35 -11.99
N TYR A 429 -7.88 12.38 -12.49
CA TYR A 429 -7.41 13.74 -12.27
C TYR A 429 -7.61 14.20 -10.83
N GLN A 430 -8.84 14.17 -10.31
CA GLN A 430 -9.15 14.76 -9.00
C GLN A 430 -8.54 14.00 -7.82
N MET A 431 -8.54 12.66 -7.89
CA MET A 431 -8.06 11.80 -6.81
C MET A 431 -6.55 11.50 -6.88
N TYR A 432 -5.89 11.62 -8.04
CA TYR A 432 -4.44 11.36 -8.16
C TYR A 432 -3.65 12.53 -8.72
N VAL A 433 -3.90 12.95 -9.97
CA VAL A 433 -3.06 13.95 -10.66
C VAL A 433 -3.03 15.27 -9.89
N ARG A 434 -4.16 15.72 -9.36
CA ARG A 434 -4.24 16.96 -8.57
C ARG A 434 -3.37 16.88 -7.30
N TYR A 435 -3.44 15.80 -6.54
CA TYR A 435 -2.60 15.61 -5.35
C TYR A 435 -1.12 15.41 -5.70
N PHE A 436 -0.81 14.77 -6.83
CA PHE A 436 0.55 14.74 -7.36
C PHE A 436 1.04 16.18 -7.63
N LEU A 437 0.22 17.02 -8.26
CA LEU A 437 0.58 18.43 -8.51
C LEU A 437 0.66 19.25 -7.21
N TRP A 438 -0.14 18.95 -6.18
CA TRP A 438 0.02 19.57 -4.86
C TRP A 438 1.42 19.37 -4.30
N ASN A 439 1.93 18.14 -4.39
CA ASN A 439 3.24 17.80 -3.82
C ASN A 439 4.43 18.37 -4.63
N PHE A 440 4.28 18.51 -5.96
CA PHE A 440 5.42 18.81 -6.83
C PHE A 440 5.32 20.14 -7.60
N VAL A 441 4.17 20.79 -7.60
CA VAL A 441 3.92 22.09 -8.25
C VAL A 441 3.45 23.14 -7.25
N GLY A 442 2.62 22.74 -6.29
CA GLY A 442 2.08 23.58 -5.22
C GLY A 442 0.56 23.58 -5.17
N ARG A 443 -0.01 24.24 -4.16
CA ARG A 443 -1.47 24.28 -3.94
C ARG A 443 -1.96 25.62 -3.41
N TYR A 444 -3.25 25.91 -3.68
CA TYR A 444 -3.91 27.11 -3.18
C TYR A 444 -4.19 27.04 -1.68
N ASN A 445 -4.71 25.91 -1.22
CA ASN A 445 -5.03 25.62 0.18
C ASN A 445 -5.27 24.12 0.37
N ASP A 446 -5.65 23.73 1.60
CA ASP A 446 -5.82 22.35 2.03
C ASP A 446 -7.26 21.84 1.91
N ALA A 447 -8.15 22.57 1.22
CA ALA A 447 -9.53 22.11 1.02
C ALA A 447 -9.56 20.85 0.14
N ASP A 448 -10.56 19.99 0.32
CA ASP A 448 -10.63 18.70 -0.35
C ASP A 448 -10.77 18.78 -1.88
N GLY A 449 -11.28 19.90 -2.40
CA GLY A 449 -11.49 20.17 -3.81
C GLY A 449 -12.66 19.40 -4.43
N GLN A 450 -13.63 18.92 -3.65
CA GLN A 450 -14.67 18.01 -4.17
C GLN A 450 -15.79 18.68 -5.00
N GLN A 451 -15.72 20.00 -5.21
CA GLN A 451 -16.78 20.76 -5.86
C GLN A 451 -16.68 20.77 -7.40
N SER A 452 -15.48 20.95 -7.96
CA SER A 452 -15.23 20.90 -9.39
C SER A 452 -13.73 20.86 -9.70
N MET A 453 -13.38 20.57 -10.95
CA MET A 453 -11.98 20.63 -11.42
C MET A 453 -11.43 22.07 -11.52
N THR A 454 -12.30 23.07 -11.59
CA THR A 454 -11.94 24.48 -11.86
C THR A 454 -12.06 25.39 -10.64
N ALA A 455 -12.66 24.91 -9.56
CA ALA A 455 -12.68 25.60 -8.27
C ALA A 455 -11.24 25.88 -7.82
N VAL A 456 -11.03 27.02 -7.16
CA VAL A 456 -9.71 27.42 -6.65
C VAL A 456 -9.41 26.70 -5.34
N ASP A 457 -10.41 26.61 -4.46
CA ASP A 457 -10.29 25.91 -3.19
C ASP A 457 -10.06 24.42 -3.45
N GLY A 458 -9.00 23.89 -2.85
CA GLY A 458 -8.55 22.52 -3.05
C GLY A 458 -7.85 22.26 -4.38
N ASN A 459 -7.47 23.28 -5.16
CA ASN A 459 -6.76 23.07 -6.42
C ASN A 459 -5.25 23.30 -6.30
N TRP A 460 -4.52 22.77 -7.27
CA TRP A 460 -3.08 22.95 -7.38
C TRP A 460 -2.75 24.31 -8.00
N THR A 461 -1.58 24.86 -7.70
CA THR A 461 -1.03 26.01 -8.40
C THR A 461 0.49 26.04 -8.34
N SER A 462 1.10 26.57 -9.41
CA SER A 462 2.53 26.89 -9.42
C SER A 462 2.85 28.22 -8.75
N GLY A 463 1.90 29.16 -8.65
CA GLY A 463 2.16 30.55 -8.26
C GLY A 463 2.74 31.42 -9.39
N ILE A 464 3.01 30.86 -10.57
CA ILE A 464 3.44 31.57 -11.77
C ILE A 464 2.19 31.92 -12.60
N LEU A 465 2.00 33.21 -12.89
CA LEU A 465 0.83 33.76 -13.61
C LEU A 465 -0.51 33.70 -12.83
N ASP A 466 -0.49 33.36 -11.54
CA ASP A 466 -1.66 33.36 -10.65
C ASP A 466 -2.35 34.71 -10.47
N GLY A 467 -1.70 35.80 -10.90
CA GLY A 467 -2.29 37.13 -11.03
C GLY A 467 -2.74 37.80 -9.72
N THR A 468 -2.57 37.16 -8.55
CA THR A 468 -2.88 37.56 -7.14
C THR A 468 -4.26 38.20 -6.86
N LYS A 469 -5.03 38.57 -7.89
CA LYS A 469 -6.33 39.27 -7.83
C LYS A 469 -7.51 38.34 -7.58
N HIS A 470 -7.28 37.03 -7.67
CA HIS A 470 -8.31 35.99 -7.48
C HIS A 470 -8.03 35.07 -6.29
N LEU A 471 -7.07 35.40 -5.40
CA LEU A 471 -6.86 34.64 -4.17
C LEU A 471 -8.13 34.76 -3.30
N PRO A 472 -8.87 33.66 -3.07
CA PRO A 472 -10.07 33.68 -2.24
C PRO A 472 -9.73 34.13 -0.81
N LYS A 473 -10.69 34.73 -0.09
CA LYS A 473 -10.50 35.15 1.32
C LYS A 473 -10.05 34.01 2.24
N SER A 474 -10.33 32.75 1.89
CA SER A 474 -9.86 31.53 2.57
C SER A 474 -8.34 31.31 2.46
N VAL A 475 -7.70 31.84 1.41
CA VAL A 475 -6.25 31.77 1.18
C VAL A 475 -5.51 32.93 1.86
N VAL A 476 -6.19 34.07 2.05
CA VAL A 476 -5.64 35.31 2.65
C VAL A 476 -6.17 35.59 4.07
N GLY A 477 -6.86 34.65 4.72
CA GLY A 477 -7.58 34.89 5.97
C GLY A 477 -7.19 33.94 7.11
N GLY A 478 -6.25 34.35 7.95
CA GLY A 478 -6.17 33.92 9.35
C GLY A 478 -7.34 34.49 10.17
N PRO A 479 -7.59 33.98 11.40
CA PRO A 479 -8.64 34.49 12.27
C PRO A 479 -8.53 36.01 12.46
N LYS A 480 -9.64 36.74 12.29
CA LYS A 480 -9.65 38.19 12.48
C LYS A 480 -9.39 38.55 13.94
N ILE A 481 -8.25 39.16 14.23
CA ILE A 481 -8.00 39.89 15.49
C ILE A 481 -8.42 41.36 15.27
N PRO A 482 -9.35 41.92 16.05
CA PRO A 482 -9.74 43.32 15.93
C PRO A 482 -8.53 44.26 16.08
N GLY A 483 -8.30 45.13 15.10
CA GLY A 483 -7.22 46.13 15.13
C GLY A 483 -5.94 45.78 14.37
N GLN A 484 -5.84 44.61 13.74
CA GLN A 484 -4.72 44.24 12.85
C GLN A 484 -5.20 44.01 11.40
N GLY A 485 -4.34 44.32 10.43
CA GLY A 485 -4.61 44.11 8.99
C GLY A 485 -4.80 42.64 8.61
N ILE A 486 -5.02 42.39 7.30
CA ILE A 486 -5.27 41.06 6.74
C ILE A 486 -4.10 40.10 7.06
N GLN A 487 -4.34 39.04 7.83
CA GLN A 487 -3.40 37.93 8.04
C GLN A 487 -3.55 36.90 6.91
N LEU A 488 -2.51 36.68 6.11
CA LEU A 488 -2.46 35.58 5.13
C LEU A 488 -2.75 34.23 5.81
N GLY A 489 -3.52 33.34 5.16
CA GLY A 489 -3.75 31.99 5.66
C GLY A 489 -2.49 31.14 5.52
N ASN A 490 -2.26 30.21 6.45
CA ASN A 490 -1.06 29.34 6.49
C ASN A 490 -1.04 28.22 5.43
N THR A 491 -1.95 28.21 4.46
CA THR A 491 -2.20 27.05 3.58
C THR A 491 -1.79 27.27 2.11
N TYR A 492 -1.42 28.49 1.72
CA TYR A 492 -0.94 28.79 0.37
C TYR A 492 0.52 28.36 0.17
N THR A 493 0.75 27.34 -0.66
CA THR A 493 2.09 26.74 -0.84
C THR A 493 2.43 26.57 -2.33
N PRO A 494 2.76 27.65 -3.07
CA PRO A 494 3.25 27.54 -4.44
C PRO A 494 4.70 27.04 -4.45
N LEU A 495 4.99 26.01 -5.24
CA LEU A 495 6.35 25.45 -5.40
C LEU A 495 6.99 25.85 -6.74
N TYR A 496 6.34 26.74 -7.51
CA TYR A 496 6.83 27.26 -8.79
C TYR A 496 7.15 26.15 -9.82
N ALA A 497 6.51 24.98 -9.67
CA ALA A 497 6.81 23.76 -10.42
C ALA A 497 8.27 23.27 -10.33
N LEU A 498 9.09 23.83 -9.44
CA LEU A 498 10.52 23.50 -9.34
C LEU A 498 10.75 22.02 -9.01
N PRO A 499 10.07 21.40 -8.02
CA PRO A 499 10.26 19.98 -7.73
C PRO A 499 9.89 19.09 -8.92
N LEU A 500 8.78 19.38 -9.60
CA LEU A 500 8.35 18.65 -10.79
C LEU A 500 9.39 18.74 -11.92
N ILE A 501 9.87 19.94 -12.22
CA ILE A 501 10.87 20.18 -13.28
C ILE A 501 12.18 19.43 -12.97
N LEU A 502 12.66 19.49 -11.73
CA LEU A 502 13.86 18.75 -11.30
C LEU A 502 13.66 17.24 -11.40
N GLY A 503 12.48 16.74 -11.01
CA GLY A 503 12.11 15.33 -11.15
C GLY A 503 12.11 14.86 -12.61
N LEU A 504 11.55 15.67 -13.53
CA LEU A 504 11.53 15.40 -14.96
C LEU A 504 12.94 15.41 -15.57
N PHE A 505 13.78 16.39 -15.22
CA PHE A 505 15.18 16.40 -15.64
C PHE A 505 15.94 15.17 -15.12
N GLY A 506 15.74 14.79 -13.86
CA GLY A 506 16.30 13.58 -13.28
C GLY A 506 15.85 12.31 -14.01
N CYS A 507 14.56 12.24 -14.36
CA CYS A 507 14.00 11.13 -15.14
C CYS A 507 14.64 11.01 -16.52
N VAL A 508 14.71 12.11 -17.28
CA VAL A 508 15.36 12.16 -18.60
C VAL A 508 16.83 11.76 -18.48
N TYR A 509 17.55 12.32 -17.52
CA TYR A 509 18.96 11.99 -17.26
C TYR A 509 19.16 10.50 -16.95
N HIS A 510 18.29 9.93 -16.10
CA HIS A 510 18.35 8.51 -15.73
C HIS A 510 18.08 7.62 -16.94
N PHE A 511 17.10 7.93 -17.78
CA PHE A 511 16.85 7.20 -19.03
C PHE A 511 18.02 7.30 -20.02
N GLN A 512 18.67 8.46 -20.12
CA GLN A 512 19.84 8.60 -21.01
C GLN A 512 21.04 7.76 -20.55
N ARG A 513 21.23 7.58 -19.23
CA ARG A 513 22.39 6.87 -18.67
C ARG A 513 22.14 5.38 -18.41
N LYS A 514 20.96 5.02 -17.90
CA LYS A 514 20.60 3.67 -17.41
C LYS A 514 19.13 3.34 -17.66
N LYS A 515 18.74 3.21 -18.93
CA LYS A 515 17.35 2.92 -19.38
C LYS A 515 16.63 1.82 -18.59
N ARG A 516 17.33 0.72 -18.27
CA ARG A 516 16.74 -0.43 -17.57
C ARG A 516 16.39 -0.11 -16.11
N ASP A 517 17.31 0.53 -15.41
CA ASP A 517 17.11 0.95 -14.02
C ASP A 517 16.04 2.07 -13.95
N ALA A 518 16.06 3.01 -14.91
CA ALA A 518 15.04 4.04 -15.06
C ALA A 518 13.65 3.45 -15.29
N LEU A 519 13.52 2.41 -16.12
CA LEU A 519 12.25 1.72 -16.34
C LEU A 519 11.75 1.03 -15.06
N ILE A 520 12.62 0.42 -14.26
CA ILE A 520 12.22 -0.20 -12.98
C ILE A 520 11.64 0.86 -12.03
N VAL A 521 12.31 2.01 -11.89
CA VAL A 521 11.84 3.11 -11.04
C VAL A 521 10.51 3.67 -11.55
N LEU A 522 10.36 3.82 -12.88
CA LEU A 522 9.12 4.26 -13.50
C LEU A 522 7.97 3.29 -13.25
N LEU A 523 8.21 1.98 -13.39
CA LEU A 523 7.22 0.94 -13.09
C LEU A 523 6.82 0.96 -11.61
N LEU A 524 7.79 1.13 -10.70
CA LEU A 524 7.51 1.25 -9.28
C LEU A 524 6.63 2.46 -8.99
N PHE A 525 6.91 3.61 -9.60
CA PHE A 525 6.08 4.82 -9.49
C PHE A 525 4.66 4.56 -9.99
N PHE A 526 4.47 4.07 -11.22
CA PHE A 526 3.13 3.85 -11.78
C PHE A 526 2.31 2.76 -11.06
N LEU A 527 2.95 1.74 -10.50
CA LEU A 527 2.25 0.67 -9.78
C LEU A 527 1.89 1.06 -8.35
N GLN A 528 2.49 2.12 -7.80
CA GLN A 528 2.28 2.57 -6.41
C GLN A 528 1.45 3.87 -6.33
N VAL A 529 1.05 4.43 -7.49
CA VAL A 529 0.23 5.64 -7.62
C VAL A 529 -1.20 5.28 -7.98
#